data_AF-A0A3D1XP06-F1
#
_entry.id   AF-A0A3D1XP06-F1
#
_cell.length_a   1.000
_cell.length_b   1.000
_cell.length_c   1.000
_cell.angle_alpha   90.00
_cell.angle_beta   90.00
_cell.angle_gamma   90.00
#
_symmetry.space_group_name_H-M   'P 1'
#
loop_
_entity.id
_entity.type
_entity.pdbx_description
1 polymer ?
#
loop_
_entity_poly.entity_id
_entity_poly.type
_entity_poly.pdbx_seq_one_letter_code
_entity_poly.pdbx_strand_id
1 'polypeptide(L)'
;MGEVKNLAIERMEELTGRKVSIGDAEMDIVRGLSILLKDVSVKSRWGPEAELTARSVWVVVKLLPLLEKRVAVKQIIVQGASLQVVRNAVGQFSLGDVQKWISQPADSQLFKVLKVSLMNQVMVEDGSINFLDYLDQPKDKPL
;
A
#
# COMPACT_ATOMS: atom_id res chain seq x y z
N MET A 1 9.80 12.61 -14.50
CA MET A 1 9.39 11.42 -13.73
C MET A 1 9.85 11.41 -12.28
N GLY A 2 11.04 11.93 -11.94
CA GLY A 2 11.48 12.03 -10.53
C GLY A 2 10.50 12.76 -9.59
N GLU A 3 9.84 13.81 -10.07
CA GLU A 3 8.82 14.53 -9.29
C GLU A 3 7.57 13.68 -8.97
N VAL A 4 7.10 12.86 -9.94
CA VAL A 4 5.96 11.96 -9.75
C VAL A 4 6.31 10.87 -8.74
N LYS A 5 7.53 10.31 -8.84
CA LYS A 5 8.07 9.36 -7.87
C LYS A 5 8.09 9.94 -6.45
N ASN A 6 8.65 11.14 -6.29
CA ASN A 6 8.77 11.80 -5.00
C ASN A 6 7.40 12.12 -4.39
N LEU A 7 6.47 12.62 -5.21
CA LEU A 7 5.09 12.86 -4.78
C LEU A 7 4.39 11.56 -4.35
N ALA A 8 4.58 10.46 -5.08
CA ALA A 8 4.01 9.16 -4.72
C ALA A 8 4.57 8.67 -3.37
N ILE A 9 5.88 8.80 -3.16
CA ILE A 9 6.52 8.48 -1.87
C ILE A 9 5.89 9.32 -0.76
N GLU A 10 5.89 10.64 -0.88
CA GLU A 10 5.36 11.55 0.13
C GLU A 10 3.91 11.21 0.51
N ARG A 11 3.03 11.04 -0.48
CA ARG A 11 1.62 10.69 -0.24
C ARG A 11 1.47 9.33 0.43
N MET A 12 2.25 8.33 0.03
CA MET A 12 2.19 7.01 0.66
C MET A 12 2.75 7.04 2.08
N GLU A 13 3.79 7.83 2.37
CA GLU A 13 4.30 8.01 3.72
C GLU A 13 3.27 8.72 4.62
N GLU A 14 2.63 9.78 4.13
CA GLU A 14 1.54 10.49 4.83
C GLU A 14 0.38 9.54 5.17
N LEU A 15 -0.03 8.69 4.22
CA LEU A 15 -1.18 7.79 4.38
C LEU A 15 -0.89 6.60 5.28
N THR A 16 0.32 6.04 5.18
CA THR A 16 0.70 4.82 5.90
C THR A 16 1.33 5.14 7.26
N GLY A 17 1.86 6.36 7.44
CA GLY A 17 2.69 6.73 8.58
C GLY A 17 4.02 5.97 8.61
N ARG A 18 4.47 5.44 7.48
CA ARG A 18 5.62 4.53 7.37
C ARG A 18 6.55 4.98 6.26
N LYS A 19 7.81 4.55 6.33
CA LYS A 19 8.78 4.81 5.27
C LYS A 19 8.48 3.98 4.02
N VAL A 20 8.51 4.67 2.88
CA VAL A 20 8.17 4.11 1.57
C VAL A 20 9.35 4.26 0.63
N SER A 21 9.66 3.19 -0.10
CA SER A 21 10.64 3.19 -1.19
C SER A 21 9.96 2.82 -2.49
N ILE A 22 10.31 3.52 -3.57
CA ILE A 22 9.89 3.22 -4.94
C ILE A 22 11.16 3.15 -5.77
N GLY A 23 11.34 2.10 -6.57
CA GLY A 23 12.48 1.96 -7.48
C GLY A 23 12.38 2.96 -8.61
N ASP A 24 11.28 2.92 -9.36
CA ASP A 24 11.04 3.79 -10.51
C ASP A 24 9.57 4.19 -10.64
N ALA A 25 9.32 5.30 -11.33
CA ALA A 25 7.98 5.76 -11.67
C ALA A 25 7.93 6.22 -13.12
N GLU A 26 7.05 5.62 -13.91
CA GLU A 26 6.89 5.96 -15.33
C GLU A 26 5.42 6.05 -15.72
N MET A 27 5.18 6.57 -16.92
CA MET A 27 3.86 6.57 -17.53
C MET A 27 3.72 5.28 -18.30
N ASP A 28 2.60 4.61 -18.12
CA ASP A 28 2.26 3.40 -18.84
C ASP A 28 0.87 3.54 -19.47
N ILE A 29 0.69 2.91 -20.63
CA ILE A 29 -0.57 2.89 -21.36
C ILE A 29 -1.10 1.48 -21.60
N VAL A 30 -0.33 0.44 -21.25
CA VAL A 30 -0.72 -0.96 -21.48
C VAL A 30 -2.01 -1.30 -20.72
N ARG A 31 -2.15 -0.82 -19.49
CA ARG A 31 -3.37 -1.00 -18.67
C ARG A 31 -4.29 0.23 -18.68
N GLY A 32 -4.19 1.03 -19.74
CA GLY A 32 -4.79 2.36 -19.86
C GLY A 32 -3.84 3.45 -19.38
N LEU A 33 -4.21 4.73 -19.56
CA LEU A 33 -3.39 5.86 -19.11
C LEU A 33 -3.14 5.76 -17.60
N SER A 34 -1.90 5.52 -17.23
CA SER A 34 -1.54 5.17 -15.86
C SER A 34 -0.14 5.64 -15.48
N ILE A 35 0.07 5.73 -14.18
CA ILE A 35 1.39 5.87 -13.58
C ILE A 35 1.78 4.48 -13.05
N LEU A 36 2.88 3.93 -13.56
CA LEU A 36 3.46 2.67 -13.13
C LEU A 36 4.57 2.96 -12.12
N LEU A 37 4.41 2.45 -10.90
CA LEU A 37 5.43 2.46 -9.86
C LEU A 37 6.06 1.07 -9.78
N LYS A 38 7.38 0.98 -9.87
CA LYS A 38 8.14 -0.27 -9.80
C LYS A 38 8.85 -0.40 -8.47
N ASP A 39 8.96 -1.62 -7.98
CA ASP A 39 9.70 -1.98 -6.76
C ASP A 39 9.25 -1.15 -5.55
N VAL A 40 7.95 -1.19 -5.28
CA VAL A 40 7.34 -0.48 -4.16
C VAL A 40 7.57 -1.29 -2.89
N SER A 41 8.05 -0.65 -1.83
CA SER A 41 8.23 -1.26 -0.52
C SER A 41 7.80 -0.30 0.58
N VAL A 42 7.08 -0.82 1.58
CA VAL A 42 6.67 -0.11 2.79
C VAL A 42 7.30 -0.82 3.97
N LYS A 43 8.09 -0.06 4.75
CA LYS A 43 8.77 -0.59 5.92
C LYS A 43 7.79 -1.02 7.02
N SER A 44 8.18 -2.04 7.77
CA SER A 44 7.47 -2.43 8.99
C SER A 44 7.57 -1.35 10.07
N ARG A 45 6.62 -1.36 11.00
CA ARG A 45 6.69 -0.57 12.22
C ARG A 45 7.68 -1.16 13.24
N TRP A 46 7.98 -2.46 13.12
CA TRP A 46 8.66 -3.23 14.15
C TRP A 46 10.08 -3.64 13.79
N GLY A 47 10.53 -3.34 12.58
CA GLY A 47 11.86 -3.74 12.14
C GLY A 47 12.30 -3.09 10.83
N PRO A 48 13.55 -3.33 10.43
CA PRO A 48 14.11 -2.77 9.21
C PRO A 48 13.55 -3.43 7.95
N GLU A 49 12.87 -4.57 8.06
CA GLU A 49 12.31 -5.29 6.92
C GLU A 49 11.06 -4.62 6.34
N ALA A 50 10.80 -4.89 5.06
CA ALA A 50 9.58 -4.43 4.40
C ALA A 50 8.40 -5.29 4.87
N GLU A 51 7.34 -4.64 5.34
CA GLU A 51 6.09 -5.32 5.71
C GLU A 51 5.20 -5.54 4.49
N LEU A 52 5.28 -4.63 3.51
CA LEU A 52 4.59 -4.76 2.24
C LEU A 52 5.59 -4.47 1.12
N THR A 53 5.59 -5.33 0.11
CA THR A 53 6.28 -5.08 -1.15
C THR A 53 5.31 -5.30 -2.32
N ALA A 54 5.59 -4.65 -3.44
CA ALA A 54 4.90 -4.91 -4.70
C ALA A 54 5.89 -4.71 -5.84
N ARG A 55 5.91 -5.66 -6.79
CA ARG A 55 6.73 -5.54 -8.00
C ARG A 55 6.29 -4.34 -8.82
N SER A 56 4.99 -4.14 -8.96
CA SER A 56 4.43 -3.08 -9.77
C SER A 56 3.09 -2.59 -9.25
N VAL A 57 2.87 -1.28 -9.30
CA VAL A 57 1.60 -0.64 -8.97
C VAL A 57 1.20 0.29 -10.11
N TRP A 58 0.09 0.00 -10.77
CA TRP A 58 -0.52 0.89 -11.76
C TRP A 58 -1.59 1.75 -11.10
N VAL A 59 -1.41 3.06 -11.16
CA VAL A 59 -2.44 4.04 -10.81
C VAL A 59 -3.09 4.50 -12.12
N VAL A 60 -4.20 3.88 -12.48
CA VAL A 60 -4.90 4.19 -13.74
C VAL A 60 -5.81 5.40 -13.52
N VAL A 61 -5.70 6.39 -14.39
CA VAL A 61 -6.43 7.66 -14.28
C VAL A 61 -7.54 7.78 -15.32
N LYS A 62 -8.58 8.57 -15.02
CA LYS A 62 -9.67 8.85 -15.96
C LYS A 62 -9.23 9.92 -16.96
N LEU A 63 -9.46 9.69 -18.25
CA LEU A 63 -9.06 10.62 -19.31
C LEU A 63 -9.86 11.94 -19.30
N LEU A 64 -11.20 11.86 -19.22
CA LEU A 64 -12.06 13.05 -19.32
C LEU A 64 -11.73 14.14 -18.27
N PRO A 65 -11.61 13.82 -16.95
CA PRO A 65 -11.25 14.83 -15.96
C PRO A 65 -9.88 15.46 -16.18
N LEU A 66 -8.92 14.76 -16.80
CA LEU A 66 -7.59 15.30 -17.08
C LEU A 66 -7.63 16.42 -18.12
N LEU A 67 -8.59 16.40 -19.05
CA LEU A 67 -8.80 17.50 -19.99
C LEU A 67 -9.19 18.80 -19.27
N GLU A 68 -9.85 18.67 -18.11
CA GLU A 68 -10.17 19.77 -17.20
C GLU A 68 -9.07 20.01 -16.14
N LYS A 69 -7.89 19.42 -16.32
CA LYS A 69 -6.76 19.46 -15.37
C LYS A 69 -7.10 18.89 -13.99
N ARG A 70 -8.08 17.99 -13.90
CA ARG A 70 -8.45 17.26 -12.67
C ARG A 70 -7.95 15.83 -12.73
N VAL A 71 -7.17 15.42 -11.74
CA VAL A 71 -6.72 14.02 -11.62
C VAL A 71 -7.80 13.23 -10.89
N ALA A 72 -8.31 12.18 -11.55
CA ALA A 72 -9.26 11.25 -10.94
C ALA A 72 -8.77 9.82 -11.15
N VAL A 73 -8.54 9.09 -10.05
CA VAL A 73 -8.08 7.70 -10.10
C VAL A 73 -9.26 6.81 -10.47
N LYS A 74 -9.08 5.97 -11.50
CA LYS A 74 -10.06 4.98 -11.93
C LYS A 74 -9.91 3.70 -11.12
N GLN A 75 -8.70 3.16 -11.08
CA GLN A 75 -8.37 1.88 -10.45
C GLN A 75 -6.90 1.87 -10.04
N ILE A 76 -6.60 1.11 -8.99
CA ILE A 76 -5.23 0.74 -8.63
C ILE A 76 -5.06 -0.76 -8.87
N ILE A 77 -4.00 -1.14 -9.58
CA ILE A 77 -3.64 -2.53 -9.83
C ILE A 77 -2.28 -2.79 -9.18
N VAL A 78 -2.21 -3.73 -8.26
CA VAL A 78 -0.99 -4.10 -7.54
C VAL A 78 -0.60 -5.50 -8.00
N GLN A 79 0.56 -5.63 -8.64
CA GLN A 79 1.06 -6.93 -9.09
C GLN A 79 2.24 -7.39 -8.25
N GLY A 80 2.24 -8.69 -7.92
CA GLY A 80 3.34 -9.32 -7.18
C GLY A 80 3.44 -8.75 -5.77
N ALA A 81 2.29 -8.50 -5.12
CA ALA A 81 2.26 -7.99 -3.76
C ALA A 81 2.73 -9.07 -2.78
N SER A 82 3.62 -8.75 -1.84
CA SER A 82 3.93 -9.60 -0.70
C SER A 82 3.71 -8.84 0.58
N LEU A 83 2.76 -9.31 1.40
CA LEU A 83 2.42 -8.76 2.70
C LEU A 83 2.87 -9.72 3.79
N GLN A 84 3.71 -9.25 4.70
CA GLN A 84 4.06 -9.96 5.92
C GLN A 84 3.19 -9.46 7.07
N VAL A 85 2.53 -10.38 7.77
CA VAL A 85 1.70 -10.09 8.93
C VAL A 85 2.29 -10.84 10.11
N VAL A 86 2.82 -10.12 11.09
CA VAL A 86 3.40 -10.73 12.30
C VAL A 86 2.46 -10.52 13.47
N ARG A 87 2.12 -11.61 14.18
CA ARG A 87 1.50 -11.56 15.51
C ARG A 87 2.55 -11.91 16.56
N ASN A 88 2.85 -10.99 17.47
CA ASN A 88 3.87 -11.21 18.49
C ASN A 88 3.35 -12.08 19.66
N ALA A 89 4.24 -12.44 20.59
CA ALA A 89 3.91 -13.31 21.73
C ALA A 89 2.86 -12.74 22.70
N VAL A 90 2.64 -11.42 22.69
CA VAL A 90 1.57 -10.76 23.48
C VAL A 90 0.29 -10.55 22.66
N GLY A 91 0.23 -11.12 21.45
CA GLY A 91 -0.94 -11.13 20.58
C GLY A 91 -1.15 -9.86 19.76
N GLN A 92 -0.21 -8.92 19.73
CA GLN A 92 -0.28 -7.70 18.92
C GLN A 92 0.09 -7.98 17.46
N PHE A 93 -0.44 -7.20 16.52
CA PHE A 93 -0.18 -7.32 15.08
C PHE A 93 0.72 -6.21 14.51
N SER A 94 1.62 -6.56 13.59
CA SER A 94 2.60 -5.63 12.98
C SER A 94 1.95 -4.58 12.07
N LEU A 95 0.79 -4.94 11.51
CA LEU A 95 -0.06 -4.05 10.73
C LEU A 95 -0.66 -2.91 11.57
N GLY A 96 -0.57 -2.97 12.90
CA GLY A 96 -1.20 -2.06 13.85
C GLY A 96 -2.51 -2.61 14.39
N ASP A 97 -3.44 -1.72 14.73
CA ASP A 97 -4.74 -2.07 15.30
C ASP A 97 -5.72 -2.54 14.21
N VAL A 98 -5.51 -3.77 13.73
CA VAL A 98 -6.34 -4.42 12.70
C VAL A 98 -7.80 -4.50 13.15
N GLN A 99 -8.06 -4.63 14.46
CA GLN A 99 -9.40 -4.70 15.01
C GLN A 99 -10.18 -3.41 14.79
N LYS A 100 -9.53 -2.24 14.93
CA LYS A 100 -10.16 -0.94 14.58
C LYS A 100 -10.51 -0.85 13.10
N TRP A 101 -9.66 -1.35 12.20
CA TRP A 101 -9.92 -1.29 10.76
C TRP A 101 -11.13 -2.13 10.35
N ILE A 102 -11.31 -3.30 10.97
CA ILE A 102 -12.42 -4.21 10.69
C ILE A 102 -13.71 -3.73 11.36
N SER A 103 -13.62 -3.26 12.61
CA SER A 103 -14.79 -2.94 13.43
C SER A 103 -15.33 -1.52 13.18
N GLN A 104 -14.48 -0.60 12.72
CA GLN A 104 -14.84 0.81 12.46
C GLN A 104 -14.32 1.29 11.10
N PRO A 105 -14.83 0.76 9.97
CA PRO A 105 -14.31 1.09 8.65
C PRO A 105 -14.47 2.58 8.31
N ALA A 106 -15.54 3.21 8.80
CA ALA A 106 -15.85 4.62 8.54
C ALA A 106 -14.84 5.61 9.15
N ASP A 107 -14.12 5.20 10.20
CA ASP A 107 -13.17 6.06 10.91
C ASP A 107 -11.76 5.96 10.34
N SER A 108 -11.47 4.98 9.49
CA SER A 108 -10.14 4.85 8.90
C SER A 108 -9.86 6.00 7.92
N GLN A 109 -8.65 6.56 8.03
CA GLN A 109 -8.16 7.60 7.12
C GLN A 109 -8.01 7.07 5.68
N LEU A 110 -7.69 5.79 5.52
CA LEU A 110 -7.63 5.11 4.23
C LEU A 110 -8.99 5.15 3.51
N PHE A 111 -10.08 4.69 4.15
CA PHE A 111 -11.41 4.67 3.53
C PHE A 111 -11.96 6.08 3.24
N LYS A 112 -11.59 7.09 4.05
CA LYS A 112 -11.93 8.50 3.77
C LYS A 112 -11.24 9.00 2.49
N VAL A 113 -9.96 8.71 2.32
CA VAL A 113 -9.18 9.07 1.12
C VAL A 113 -9.71 8.37 -0.12
N LEU A 114 -10.06 7.08 -0.01
CA LEU A 114 -10.65 6.32 -1.12
C LEU A 114 -11.98 6.93 -1.59
N LYS A 115 -12.85 7.35 -0.66
CA LYS A 115 -14.12 8.01 -0.98
C LYS A 115 -13.93 9.34 -1.70
N VAL A 116 -12.95 10.15 -1.29
CA VAL A 116 -12.65 11.45 -1.91
C VAL A 116 -12.00 11.27 -3.28
N SER A 117 -11.19 10.22 -3.48
CA SER A 117 -10.44 9.98 -4.72
C SER A 117 -11.31 9.54 -5.91
N LEU A 118 -12.61 9.27 -5.72
CA LEU A 118 -13.51 8.65 -6.71
C LEU A 118 -12.97 7.33 -7.29
N MET A 119 -12.09 6.68 -6.53
CA MET A 119 -11.47 5.41 -6.89
C MET A 119 -12.45 4.29 -6.57
N ASN A 120 -12.80 3.50 -7.58
CA ASN A 120 -13.87 2.52 -7.43
C ASN A 120 -13.34 1.09 -7.26
N GLN A 121 -12.03 0.87 -7.45
CA GLN A 121 -11.46 -0.47 -7.46
C GLN A 121 -9.97 -0.49 -7.07
N VAL A 122 -9.61 -1.47 -6.25
CA VAL A 122 -8.25 -1.97 -6.07
C VAL A 122 -8.22 -3.42 -6.52
N MET A 123 -7.25 -3.79 -7.34
CA MET A 123 -7.03 -5.16 -7.78
C MET A 123 -5.63 -5.60 -7.37
N VAL A 124 -5.51 -6.82 -6.86
CA VAL A 124 -4.22 -7.44 -6.52
C VAL A 124 -4.06 -8.67 -7.40
N GLU A 125 -2.95 -8.73 -8.13
CA GLU A 125 -2.58 -9.82 -9.04
C GLU A 125 -1.29 -10.48 -8.52
N ASP A 126 -1.25 -11.81 -8.57
CA ASP A 126 -0.08 -12.61 -8.14
C ASP A 126 0.45 -12.25 -6.73
N GLY A 127 -0.47 -12.02 -5.79
CA GLY A 127 -0.15 -11.62 -4.43
C GLY A 127 0.06 -12.80 -3.46
N SER A 128 0.84 -12.57 -2.41
CA SER A 128 1.05 -13.50 -1.30
C SER A 128 0.89 -12.80 0.05
N ILE A 129 0.32 -13.51 1.03
CA ILE A 129 0.26 -13.08 2.42
C ILE A 129 1.02 -14.12 3.26
N ASN A 130 2.05 -13.67 3.96
CA ASN A 130 2.83 -14.48 4.88
C ASN A 130 2.45 -14.12 6.31
N PHE A 131 1.75 -15.02 7.00
CA PHE A 131 1.37 -14.84 8.39
C PHE A 131 2.36 -15.58 9.30
N LEU A 132 3.01 -14.83 10.21
CA LEU A 132 3.92 -15.36 11.22
C LEU A 132 3.30 -15.18 12.59
N ASP A 133 2.94 -16.29 13.23
CA ASP A 133 2.34 -16.29 14.56
C ASP A 133 3.33 -16.74 15.62
N TYR A 134 3.62 -15.83 16.54
CA TYR A 134 4.47 -16.05 17.70
C TYR A 134 3.65 -16.11 18.99
N LEU A 135 2.32 -16.13 18.91
CA LEU A 135 1.48 -16.32 20.08
C LEU A 135 1.93 -17.58 20.83
N ASP A 136 2.05 -17.46 22.15
CA ASP A 136 2.47 -18.54 23.04
C ASP A 136 3.90 -19.07 22.81
N GLN A 137 4.75 -18.37 22.03
CA GLN A 137 6.17 -18.71 21.97
C GLN A 137 6.90 -18.32 23.28
N PRO A 138 7.83 -19.18 23.74
CA PRO A 138 8.68 -18.86 24.90
C PRO A 138 9.46 -17.56 24.68
N LYS A 139 9.54 -16.71 25.72
CA LYS A 139 10.14 -15.36 25.68
C LYS A 139 11.62 -15.31 25.28
N ASP A 140 12.29 -16.45 25.23
CA ASP A 140 13.75 -16.57 25.07
C ASP A 140 14.22 -16.66 23.61
N LYS A 141 13.31 -16.55 22.62
CA LYS A 141 13.69 -16.46 21.20
C LYS A 141 13.59 -15.00 20.73
N PRO A 142 14.68 -14.41 20.20
CA PRO A 142 14.61 -13.07 19.62
C PRO A 142 13.69 -13.09 18.39
N LEU A 143 12.92 -12.01 18.24
CA LEU A 143 12.19 -11.67 17.01
C LEU A 143 13.14 -11.39 15.86
#